data_AF-A0A954BKX1-F1
#
_entry.id   AF-A0A954BKX1-F1
#
_cell.length_a   1.000
_cell.length_b   1.000
_cell.length_c   1.000
_cell.angle_alpha   90.00
_cell.angle_beta   90.00
_cell.angle_gamma   90.00
#
_symmetry.space_group_name_H-M   'P 1'
#
loop_
_entity.id
_entity.type
_entity.pdbx_description
1 polymer ?
#
loop_
_entity_poly.entity_id
_entity_poly.type
_entity_poly.pdbx_seq_one_letter_code
_entity_poly.pdbx_strand_id
1 'polypeptide(L)' 'MARPEIGPQALCRPIPEDAWQRYAARPVRTLEDFLMMASVRAAVFMAEQACPYEEEFDGNDLCATHFLLFD' A
#
# COMPACT_ATOMS: atom_id res chain seq x y z
N MET A 1 -22.03 6.99 11.75
CA MET A 1 -21.61 6.11 10.65
C MET A 1 -20.63 5.11 11.23
N ALA A 2 -20.90 3.80 11.15
CA ALA A 2 -20.00 2.78 11.69
C ALA A 2 -18.73 2.72 10.82
N ARG A 3 -17.55 2.54 11.43
CA ARG A 3 -16.31 2.35 10.68
C ARG A 3 -16.41 1.02 9.90
N PRO A 4 -15.98 0.95 8.63
CA PRO A 4 -15.98 -0.31 7.89
C PRO A 4 -15.16 -1.36 8.63
N GLU A 5 -15.68 -2.59 8.74
CA GLU A 5 -15.08 -3.63 9.58
C GLU A 5 -13.75 -4.16 9.00
N ILE A 6 -13.60 -4.18 7.68
CA ILE A 6 -12.49 -4.89 7.00
C ILE A 6 -11.18 -4.10 7.06
N GLY A 7 -11.20 -2.78 6.85
CA GLY A 7 -10.00 -1.94 6.81
C GLY A 7 -9.19 -1.94 8.13
N PRO A 8 -9.84 -1.73 9.30
CA PRO A 8 -9.15 -1.74 10.59
C PRO A 8 -8.66 -3.13 11.01
N GLN A 9 -9.33 -4.21 10.58
CA GLN A 9 -8.98 -5.57 11.00
C GLN A 9 -7.59 -5.99 10.52
N ALA A 10 -7.13 -5.54 9.36
CA ALA A 10 -5.76 -5.79 8.88
C ALA A 10 -4.73 -4.99 9.69
N LEU A 11 -5.04 -3.72 10.01
CA LEU A 11 -4.16 -2.83 10.77
C LEU A 11 -4.03 -3.21 12.26
N CYS A 12 -4.99 -3.95 12.79
CA CYS A 12 -4.97 -4.43 14.19
C CYS A 12 -4.26 -5.77 14.38
N ARG A 13 -3.72 -6.40 13.33
CA ARG A 13 -3.00 -7.68 13.48
C ARG A 13 -1.63 -7.44 14.13
N PRO A 14 -1.22 -8.27 15.09
CA PRO A 14 0.14 -8.21 15.62
C PRO A 14 1.12 -8.51 14.48
N ILE A 15 2.17 -7.70 14.39
CA ILE A 15 3.27 -7.93 13.45
C ILE A 15 4.12 -9.09 14.00
N PRO A 16 4.41 -10.14 13.21
CA PRO A 16 5.31 -11.22 13.61
C PRO A 16 6.67 -10.67 14.05
N GLU A 17 7.25 -11.21 15.12
CA GLU A 17 8.48 -10.66 15.69
C GLU A 17 9.66 -10.73 14.71
N ASP A 18 9.70 -11.75 13.85
CA ASP A 18 10.69 -11.96 12.80
C ASP A 18 10.54 -11.00 11.60
N ALA A 19 9.37 -10.37 11.44
CA ALA A 19 9.12 -9.44 10.34
C ALA A 19 9.97 -8.18 10.44
N TRP A 20 10.35 -7.76 11.66
CA TRP A 20 11.18 -6.58 11.89
C TRP A 20 12.62 -6.73 11.43
N GLN A 21 13.14 -7.96 11.42
CA GLN A 21 14.50 -8.28 10.99
C GLN A 21 14.52 -8.70 9.53
N ARG A 22 13.42 -9.26 9.05
CA ARG A 22 13.28 -9.70 7.67
C ARG A 22 13.03 -8.54 6.71
N TYR A 23 12.12 -7.63 7.05
CA TYR A 23 11.68 -6.62 6.11
C TYR A 23 12.23 -5.23 6.43
N ALA A 24 12.57 -4.46 5.39
CA ALA A 24 13.01 -3.07 5.49
C ALA A 24 12.12 -2.14 4.66
N ALA A 25 11.60 -1.10 5.29
CA ALA A 25 10.83 -0.07 4.62
C ALA A 25 11.74 1.10 4.19
N ARG A 26 11.54 1.61 2.98
CA ARG A 26 12.20 2.84 2.53
C ARG A 26 11.25 3.74 1.75
N PRO A 27 11.44 5.06 1.78
CA PRO A 27 10.66 5.97 0.95
C PRO A 27 10.95 5.72 -0.53
N VAL A 28 9.91 5.84 -1.35
CA VAL A 28 9.97 5.89 -2.81
C VAL A 28 10.73 7.16 -3.22
N ARG A 29 11.78 7.00 -4.03
CA ARG A 29 12.63 8.14 -4.46
C ARG A 29 12.92 8.17 -5.96
N THR A 30 12.59 7.10 -6.68
CA THR A 30 12.83 6.98 -8.12
C THR A 30 11.52 6.71 -8.87
N LEU A 31 11.52 6.94 -10.18
CA LEU A 31 10.38 6.57 -11.02
C LEU A 31 10.14 5.05 -10.99
N GLU A 32 11.20 4.25 -10.94
CA GLU A 32 11.09 2.78 -10.82
C GLU A 32 10.36 2.37 -9.54
N ASP A 33 10.73 2.95 -8.40
CA ASP A 33 10.05 2.74 -7.12
C ASP A 33 8.57 3.16 -7.21
N PHE A 34 8.29 4.29 -7.85
CA PHE A 34 6.94 4.79 -8.01
C PHE A 34 6.08 3.82 -8.84
N LEU A 35 6.63 3.29 -9.94
CA LEU A 35 5.96 2.31 -10.78
C LEU A 35 5.78 0.97 -10.06
N MET A 36 6.72 0.56 -9.21
CA MET A 36 6.57 -0.63 -8.35
C MET A 36 5.42 -0.46 -7.37
N MET A 37 5.36 0.68 -6.67
CA MET A 37 4.26 1.03 -5.77
C MET A 37 2.90 1.04 -6.48
N ALA A 38 2.82 1.71 -7.64
CA ALA A 38 1.59 1.76 -8.43
C ALA A 38 1.16 0.37 -8.90
N SER A 39 2.11 -0.50 -9.26
CA SER A 39 1.82 -1.88 -9.69
C SER A 39 1.22 -2.72 -8.57
N VAL A 40 1.76 -2.62 -7.35
CA VAL A 40 1.21 -3.31 -6.17
C VAL A 40 -0.21 -2.85 -5.89
N ARG A 41 -0.45 -1.54 -5.94
CA ARG A 41 -1.76 -0.94 -5.72
C ARG A 41 -2.79 -1.37 -6.77
N ALA A 42 -2.42 -1.36 -8.05
CA ALA A 42 -3.28 -1.85 -9.12
C ALA A 42 -3.62 -3.34 -8.95
N ALA A 43 -2.66 -4.18 -8.57
CA ALA A 43 -2.91 -5.60 -8.31
C ALA A 43 -3.91 -5.80 -7.16
N VAL A 44 -3.71 -5.11 -6.04
CA VAL A 44 -4.55 -5.31 -4.84
C VAL A 44 -5.90 -4.63 -4.97
N PHE A 45 -5.93 -3.32 -5.23
CA PHE A 45 -7.17 -2.56 -5.16
C PHE A 45 -7.99 -2.72 -6.44
N MET A 46 -7.38 -2.61 -7.61
CA MET A 46 -8.15 -2.73 -8.85
C MET A 46 -8.49 -4.19 -9.19
N ALA A 47 -7.52 -5.12 -9.08
CA ALA A 47 -7.77 -6.50 -9.50
C ALA A 47 -8.46 -7.35 -8.41
N GLU A 48 -8.01 -7.30 -7.15
CA GLU A 48 -8.60 -8.13 -6.08
C GLU A 48 -9.85 -7.50 -5.45
N GLN A 49 -9.89 -6.17 -5.30
CA GLN A 49 -10.99 -5.47 -4.63
C GLN A 49 -11.97 -4.77 -5.60
N ALA A 50 -11.73 -4.85 -6.91
CA ALA A 50 -12.55 -4.22 -7.95
C ALA A 50 -12.71 -2.69 -7.76
N CYS A 51 -11.69 -2.02 -7.20
CA CYS A 51 -11.63 -0.57 -7.07
C CYS A 51 -11.51 0.09 -8.46
N PRO A 52 -12.35 1.07 -8.82
CA PRO A 52 -12.22 1.83 -10.06
C PRO A 52 -10.89 2.57 -10.17
N TYR A 53 -10.40 2.77 -11.40
CA TYR A 53 -9.12 3.45 -11.65
C TYR A 53 -9.10 4.87 -11.08
N GLU A 54 -10.19 5.62 -11.26
CA GLU A 54 -10.33 7.01 -10.81
C GLU A 54 -10.44 7.14 -9.28
N GLU A 55 -10.75 6.06 -8.59
CA GLU A 55 -10.74 6.00 -7.12
C GLU A 55 -9.37 5.59 -6.60
N GLU A 56 -8.70 4.63 -7.26
CA GLU A 56 -7.39 4.16 -6.84
C GLU A 56 -6.28 5.17 -7.13
N PHE A 57 -6.28 5.79 -8.31
CA PHE A 57 -5.26 6.75 -8.71
C PHE A 57 -5.83 8.16 -8.83
N ASP A 58 -5.39 9.04 -7.94
CA ASP A 58 -5.88 10.40 -7.79
C ASP A 58 -4.75 11.44 -7.77
N GLY A 59 -5.09 12.70 -7.51
CA GLY A 59 -4.12 13.80 -7.46
C GLY A 59 -3.12 13.71 -6.31
N ASN A 60 -3.35 12.84 -5.32
CA ASN A 60 -2.48 12.71 -4.15
C ASN A 60 -1.31 11.77 -4.40
N ASP A 61 -1.37 10.91 -5.41
CA ASP A 61 -0.30 9.96 -5.70
C ASP A 61 1.04 10.65 -5.97
N LEU A 62 1.03 11.82 -6.60
CA LEU A 62 2.24 12.56 -6.94
C LEU A 62 2.72 13.51 -5.83
N CYS A 63 1.93 13.71 -4.77
CA CYS A 63 2.32 14.58 -3.64
C CYS A 63 2.56 13.82 -2.33
N ALA A 64 2.03 12.60 -2.21
CA ALA A 64 2.20 11.75 -1.03
C ALA A 64 3.64 11.20 -0.94
N THR A 65 4.08 10.97 0.30
CA THR A 65 5.32 10.21 0.55
C THR A 65 4.99 8.72 0.63
N HIS A 66 5.32 7.99 -0.43
CA HIS A 66 5.11 6.55 -0.49
C HIS A 66 6.27 5.78 0.14
N PHE A 67 5.98 4.61 0.69
CA PHE A 67 6.97 3.67 1.20
C PHE A 67 6.78 2.30 0.55
N LEU A 68 7.89 1.66 0.22
CA LEU A 68 7.94 0.27 -0.21
C LEU A 68 8.65 -0.56 0.85
N LEU A 69 8.15 -1.77 1.04
CA LEU A 69 8.73 -2.78 1.91
C LEU A 69 9.50 -3.80 1.07
N PHE A 70 10.73 -4.10 1.47
CA PHE A 70 11.60 -5.08 0.82
C PHE A 70 11.94 -6.20 1.80
N ASP A 71 12.11 -7.41 1.28
CA ASP A 71 12.63 -8.61 1.98
C ASP A 71 14.15 -8.69 1.79
#